data_AF-A0A2H0TDK0-F1
#
_entry.id   AF-A0A2H0TDK0-F1
#
_cell.length_a   1.000
_cell.length_b   1.000
_cell.length_c   1.000
_cell.angle_alpha   90.00
_cell.angle_beta   90.00
_cell.angle_gamma   90.00
#
_symmetry.space_group_name_H-M   'P 1'
#
loop_
_entity.id
_entity.type
_entity.pdbx_description
1 polymer ?
#
loop_
_entity_poly.entity_id
_entity_poly.type
_entity_poly.pdbx_seq_one_letter_code
_entity_poly.pdbx_strand_id
1 'polypeptide(L)'
;MKKDASYHILRIAVGITFVWIGILIFQSPEAWGGFVEPWVENLLPLPLKDIMLATAAVDVVIGFFLLVDVYVWIFGFLGALHLATVLITSGITAVTVRDIGLLGGLIAITLVSWKTKAR
;
A
#
# COMPACT_ATOMS: atom_id res chain seq x y z
N MET A 1 -9.86 21.43 -0.32
CA MET A 1 -8.43 21.61 0.01
C MET A 1 -7.67 21.68 -1.29
N LYS A 2 -6.74 22.63 -1.42
CA LYS A 2 -5.88 22.74 -2.59
C LYS A 2 -4.77 21.67 -2.48
N LYS A 3 -4.39 21.05 -3.60
CA LYS A 3 -3.16 20.25 -3.67
C LYS A 3 -1.98 21.22 -3.58
N ASP A 4 -1.32 21.27 -2.43
CA ASP A 4 -0.15 22.12 -2.18
C ASP A 4 1.13 21.27 -2.18
N ALA A 5 2.27 21.90 -1.90
CA ALA A 5 3.55 21.21 -1.86
C ALA A 5 3.54 20.03 -0.87
N SER A 6 2.92 20.21 0.30
CA SER A 6 2.78 19.18 1.34
C SER A 6 2.04 17.94 0.81
N TYR A 7 0.94 18.14 0.07
CA TYR A 7 0.22 17.05 -0.59
C TYR A 7 1.12 16.29 -1.58
N HIS A 8 1.87 16.99 -2.43
CA HIS A 8 2.72 16.34 -3.42
C HIS A 8 3.90 15.61 -2.78
N ILE A 9 4.49 16.17 -1.72
CA ILE A 9 5.54 15.52 -0.91
C ILE A 9 5.00 14.21 -0.32
N LEU A 10 3.84 14.26 0.35
CA LEU A 10 3.21 13.07 0.94
C LEU A 10 2.92 12.01 -0.12
N ARG A 11 2.30 12.40 -1.25
CA ARG A 11 1.98 11.50 -2.36
C ARG A 11 3.23 10.82 -2.93
N ILE A 12 4.29 11.58 -3.18
CA ILE A 12 5.53 11.04 -3.74
C ILE A 12 6.22 10.12 -2.74
N ALA A 13 6.34 10.51 -1.46
CA ALA A 13 6.96 9.70 -0.43
C ALA A 13 6.24 8.35 -0.23
N VAL A 14 4.90 8.39 -0.15
CA VAL A 14 4.07 7.17 -0.08
C VAL A 14 4.24 6.34 -1.36
N GLY A 15 4.19 6.95 -2.54
CA GLY A 15 4.37 6.26 -3.82
C GLY A 15 5.73 5.55 -3.94
N ILE A 16 6.82 6.22 -3.57
CA ILE A 16 8.16 5.61 -3.52
C ILE A 16 8.17 4.41 -2.58
N THR A 17 7.59 4.57 -1.39
CA THR A 17 7.57 3.50 -0.38
C THR A 17 6.84 2.26 -0.91
N PHE A 18 5.68 2.43 -1.53
CA PHE A 18 4.93 1.33 -2.14
C PHE A 18 5.73 0.61 -3.23
N VAL A 19 6.33 1.35 -4.18
CA VAL A 19 7.16 0.73 -5.23
C VAL A 19 8.34 -0.02 -4.62
N TRP A 20 9.01 0.58 -3.63
CA TRP A 20 10.15 -0.01 -2.97
C TRP A 20 9.78 -1.31 -2.25
N ILE A 21 8.69 -1.31 -1.48
CA ILE A 21 8.20 -2.50 -0.77
C ILE A 21 7.83 -3.60 -1.77
N GLY A 22 7.10 -3.27 -2.83
CA GLY A 22 6.76 -4.25 -3.85
C GLY A 22 7.99 -4.88 -4.51
N ILE A 23 9.04 -4.10 -4.81
CA ILE A 23 10.32 -4.63 -5.32
C ILE A 23 10.96 -5.59 -4.31
N LEU A 24 10.99 -5.24 -3.02
CA LEU A 24 11.55 -6.11 -1.98
C LEU A 24 10.77 -7.41 -1.81
N ILE A 25 9.43 -7.37 -1.96
CA ILE A 25 8.60 -8.58 -1.93
C ILE A 25 8.88 -9.46 -3.15
N PHE A 26 9.02 -8.89 -4.34
CA PHE A 26 9.41 -9.67 -5.54
C PHE A 26 10.77 -10.35 -5.38
N GLN A 27 11.72 -9.72 -4.70
CA GLN A 27 13.06 -10.28 -4.48
C GLN A 27 13.07 -11.48 -3.52
N SER A 28 12.21 -11.46 -2.50
CA SER A 28 12.21 -12.47 -1.43
C SER A 28 10.80 -12.78 -0.92
N PRO A 29 9.88 -13.29 -1.75
CA PRO A 29 8.46 -13.41 -1.39
C PRO A 29 8.23 -14.30 -0.17
N GLU A 30 9.05 -15.34 0.02
CA GLU A 30 8.96 -16.23 1.19
C GLU A 30 9.30 -15.51 2.50
N ALA A 31 10.29 -14.60 2.49
CA ALA A 31 10.67 -13.83 3.67
C ALA A 31 9.56 -12.86 4.10
N TRP A 32 8.88 -12.25 3.13
CA TRP A 32 7.76 -11.36 3.40
C TRP A 32 6.49 -12.11 3.78
N GLY A 33 6.28 -13.31 3.21
CA GLY A 33 5.21 -14.22 3.64
C GLY A 33 5.34 -14.61 5.11
N GLY A 34 6.55 -14.65 5.66
CA GLY A 34 6.79 -14.92 7.08
C GLY A 34 6.22 -13.88 8.06
N PHE A 35 5.74 -12.73 7.59
CA PHE A 35 5.01 -11.77 8.42
C PHE A 35 3.51 -12.05 8.50
N VAL A 36 2.98 -12.91 7.63
CA VAL A 36 1.56 -13.27 7.63
C VAL A 36 1.28 -14.19 8.82
N GLU A 37 0.21 -13.89 9.57
CA GLU A 37 -0.18 -14.66 10.73
C GLU A 37 -0.70 -16.07 10.34
N PRO A 38 -0.44 -17.12 11.15
CA PRO A 38 -0.78 -18.51 10.78
C PRO A 38 -2.27 -18.76 10.52
N TRP A 39 -3.16 -17.97 11.11
CA TRP A 39 -4.60 -18.10 10.88
C TRP A 39 -5.00 -17.73 9.45
N VAL A 40 -4.23 -16.86 8.79
CA VAL A 40 -4.48 -16.42 7.42
C VAL A 40 -4.14 -17.53 6.43
N GLU A 41 -3.08 -18.30 6.69
CA GLU A 41 -2.62 -19.36 5.78
C GLU A 41 -3.73 -20.37 5.45
N ASN A 42 -4.56 -20.71 6.43
CA ASN A 42 -5.68 -21.65 6.27
C ASN A 42 -6.86 -21.07 5.45
N LEU A 43 -6.84 -19.77 5.16
CA LEU A 43 -7.87 -19.06 4.41
C LEU A 43 -7.43 -18.72 2.99
N LEU A 44 -6.14 -18.93 2.65
CA LEU A 44 -5.61 -18.55 1.36
C LEU A 44 -6.08 -19.53 0.26
N PRO A 45 -6.62 -19.02 -0.86
CA PRO A 45 -7.03 -19.87 -1.99
C PRO A 45 -5.84 -20.34 -2.84
N LEU A 46 -4.64 -19.78 -2.62
CA LEU A 46 -3.42 -20.01 -3.37
C LEU A 46 -2.23 -20.16 -2.41
N PRO A 47 -1.11 -20.75 -2.87
CA PRO A 47 0.12 -20.78 -2.10
C PRO A 47 0.55 -19.39 -1.62
N LEU A 48 1.08 -19.32 -0.39
CA LEU A 48 1.51 -18.05 0.24
C LEU A 48 2.47 -17.26 -0.66
N LYS A 49 3.39 -17.95 -1.34
CA LYS A 49 4.31 -17.33 -2.29
C LYS A 49 3.60 -16.57 -3.41
N ASP A 50 2.56 -17.17 -4.00
CA ASP A 50 1.81 -16.55 -5.11
C ASP A 50 0.99 -15.36 -4.62
N ILE A 51 0.44 -15.46 -3.41
CA ILE A 51 -0.21 -14.33 -2.73
C ILE A 51 0.79 -13.19 -2.52
N MET A 52 2.01 -13.48 -2.08
CA MET A 52 3.04 -12.46 -1.91
C MET A 52 3.47 -11.81 -3.23
N LEU A 53 3.58 -12.58 -4.31
CA LEU A 53 3.84 -12.02 -5.64
C LEU A 53 2.69 -11.13 -6.13
N ALA A 54 1.44 -11.48 -5.82
CA ALA A 54 0.29 -10.63 -6.10
C ALA A 54 0.31 -9.34 -5.27
N THR A 55 0.63 -9.44 -3.97
CA THR A 55 0.83 -8.28 -3.08
C THR A 55 1.90 -7.34 -3.64
N ALA A 56 3.04 -7.88 -4.06
CA ALA A 56 4.12 -7.10 -4.68
C ALA A 56 3.66 -6.34 -5.92
N ALA A 57 2.87 -6.98 -6.79
CA ALA A 57 2.31 -6.35 -7.99
C ALA A 57 1.33 -5.22 -7.62
N VAL A 58 0.45 -5.45 -6.65
CA VAL A 58 -0.49 -4.45 -6.13
C VAL A 58 0.27 -3.24 -5.59
N ASP A 59 1.31 -3.46 -4.80
CA ASP A 59 2.14 -2.40 -4.23
C ASP A 59 2.82 -1.55 -5.30
N VAL A 60 3.46 -2.19 -6.28
CA VAL A 60 4.12 -1.49 -7.40
C VAL A 60 3.11 -0.69 -8.22
N VAL A 61 1.94 -1.26 -8.53
CA VAL A 61 0.89 -0.58 -9.30
C VAL A 61 0.39 0.65 -8.56
N ILE A 62 0.05 0.51 -7.28
CA ILE A 62 -0.40 1.65 -6.45
C ILE A 62 0.68 2.72 -6.41
N GLY A 63 1.91 2.34 -6.06
CA GLY A 63 3.02 3.26 -5.97
C GLY A 63 3.29 4.00 -7.28
N PHE A 64 3.27 3.30 -8.42
CA PHE A 64 3.45 3.88 -9.74
C PHE A 64 2.39 4.95 -10.05
N PHE A 65 1.10 4.64 -9.90
CA PHE A 65 0.02 5.61 -10.16
C PHE A 65 0.04 6.79 -9.20
N LEU A 66 0.41 6.55 -7.93
CA LEU A 66 0.66 7.63 -6.99
C LEU A 66 1.81 8.53 -7.44
N LEU A 67 2.87 8.01 -8.06
CA LEU A 67 4.01 8.81 -8.54
C LEU A 67 3.70 9.63 -9.78
N VAL A 68 3.01 9.05 -10.76
CA VAL A 68 2.70 9.74 -12.04
C VAL A 68 1.50 10.70 -11.97
N ASP A 69 0.85 10.81 -10.80
CA ASP A 69 -0.33 11.67 -10.52
C ASP A 69 -1.58 11.32 -11.35
N VAL A 70 -1.73 10.04 -11.71
CA VAL A 70 -2.85 9.56 -12.51
C VAL A 70 -3.79 8.73 -11.63
N TYR A 71 -5.11 9.01 -11.71
CA TYR A 71 -6.15 8.34 -10.92
C TYR A 71 -5.86 8.25 -9.41
N VAL A 72 -5.17 9.24 -8.84
CA VAL A 72 -4.63 9.19 -7.47
C VAL A 72 -5.66 8.90 -6.39
N TRP A 73 -6.90 9.37 -6.53
CA TRP A 73 -7.94 9.06 -5.55
C TRP A 73 -8.29 7.57 -5.52
N ILE A 74 -8.26 6.88 -6.68
CA ILE A 74 -8.54 5.45 -6.79
C ILE A 74 -7.40 4.68 -6.14
N PHE A 75 -6.16 4.94 -6.56
CA PHE A 75 -5.00 4.22 -6.07
C PHE A 75 -4.65 4.56 -4.61
N GLY A 76 -4.96 5.78 -4.15
CA GLY A 76 -4.93 6.11 -2.73
C GLY A 76 -5.93 5.28 -1.92
N PHE A 77 -7.16 5.13 -2.41
CA PHE A 77 -8.19 4.34 -1.73
C PHE A 77 -7.84 2.84 -1.72
N LEU A 78 -7.44 2.30 -2.88
CA LEU A 78 -7.00 0.92 -2.99
C LEU A 78 -5.78 0.64 -2.12
N GLY A 79 -4.82 1.56 -2.05
CA GLY A 79 -3.68 1.45 -1.14
C GLY A 79 -4.07 1.49 0.33
N ALA A 80 -5.03 2.33 0.72
CA ALA A 80 -5.54 2.34 2.09
C ALA A 80 -6.21 1.00 2.46
N LEU A 81 -7.06 0.46 1.57
CA LEU A 81 -7.64 -0.87 1.78
C LEU A 81 -6.57 -1.96 1.85
N HIS A 82 -5.59 -1.91 0.93
CA HIS A 82 -4.51 -2.87 0.88
C HIS A 82 -3.70 -2.90 2.18
N LEU A 83 -3.23 -1.73 2.67
CA LEU A 83 -2.49 -1.68 3.94
C LEU A 83 -3.34 -2.04 5.15
N ALA A 84 -4.64 -1.72 5.14
CA ALA A 84 -5.53 -2.20 6.20
C ALA A 84 -5.58 -3.73 6.22
N THR A 85 -5.67 -4.37 5.06
CA THR A 85 -5.58 -5.84 4.95
C THR A 85 -4.22 -6.37 5.41
N VAL A 86 -3.11 -5.75 5.02
CA VAL A 86 -1.76 -6.14 5.49
C VAL A 86 -1.67 -6.06 7.01
N LEU A 87 -2.10 -4.96 7.62
CA LEU A 87 -2.09 -4.79 9.08
C LEU A 87 -2.97 -5.81 9.81
N ILE A 88 -4.14 -6.17 9.24
CA ILE A 88 -5.03 -7.20 9.81
C ILE A 88 -4.38 -8.58 9.73
N THR A 89 -3.78 -8.91 8.58
CA THR A 89 -3.25 -10.25 8.29
C THR A 89 -1.85 -10.50 8.84
N SER A 90 -1.08 -9.44 9.09
CA SER A 90 0.32 -9.53 9.56
C SER A 90 0.53 -8.98 10.98
N GLY A 91 -0.50 -8.37 11.57
CA GLY A 91 -0.41 -7.72 12.88
C GLY A 91 0.48 -6.47 12.87
N ILE A 92 0.72 -5.91 14.07
CA ILE A 92 1.62 -4.77 14.29
C ILE A 92 2.95 -5.28 14.85
N THR A 93 3.99 -5.24 14.03
CA THR A 93 5.34 -5.73 14.32
C THR A 93 6.36 -4.59 14.19
N ALA A 94 7.64 -4.89 14.45
CA ALA A 94 8.74 -3.96 14.19
C ALA A 94 8.82 -3.51 12.71
N VAL A 95 8.26 -4.30 11.78
CA VAL A 95 8.25 -3.98 10.34
C VAL A 95 6.97 -3.24 9.94
N THR A 96 5.80 -3.72 10.39
CA THR A 96 4.49 -3.21 9.95
C THR A 96 4.01 -1.99 10.74
N VAL A 97 4.68 -1.59 11.83
CA VAL A 97 4.32 -0.36 12.58
C VAL A 97 4.34 0.91 11.70
N ARG A 98 5.23 0.96 10.70
CA ARG A 98 5.29 2.08 9.74
C ARG A 98 4.02 2.19 8.89
N ASP A 99 3.33 1.08 8.69
CA ASP A 99 2.18 1.00 7.79
C ASP A 99 0.98 1.74 8.38
N ILE A 100 0.95 1.99 9.70
CA ILE A 100 -0.02 2.87 10.36
C ILE A 100 0.12 4.31 9.82
N GLY A 101 1.35 4.80 9.72
CA GLY A 101 1.63 6.14 9.17
C GLY A 101 1.31 6.22 7.69
N LEU A 102 1.69 5.19 6.92
CA LEU A 102 1.38 5.11 5.48
C LEU A 102 -0.12 5.03 5.22
N LEU A 103 -0.87 4.27 6.02
CA LEU A 103 -2.33 4.19 5.94
C LEU A 103 -2.97 5.56 6.16
N GLY A 104 -2.54 6.30 7.19
CA GLY A 104 -2.99 7.68 7.40
C GLY A 104 -2.67 8.59 6.20
N GLY A 105 -1.47 8.44 5.64
CA GLY A 105 -1.05 9.15 4.43
C GLY A 105 -1.93 8.86 3.21
N LEU A 106 -2.25 7.59 2.96
CA LEU A 106 -3.12 7.16 1.86
C LEU A 106 -4.55 7.66 2.02
N ILE A 107 -5.10 7.64 3.24
CA ILE A 107 -6.42 8.20 3.54
C ILE A 107 -6.42 9.70 3.24
N ALA A 108 -5.40 10.44 3.67
CA ALA A 108 -5.27 11.86 3.38
C ALA A 108 -5.18 12.14 1.87
N ILE A 109 -4.33 11.41 1.14
CA ILE A 109 -4.19 11.50 -0.32
C ILE A 109 -5.54 11.26 -1.00
N THR A 110 -6.26 10.22 -0.58
CA THR A 110 -7.58 9.84 -1.12
C THR A 110 -8.59 10.96 -0.96
N LEU A 111 -8.77 11.47 0.26
CA LEU A 111 -9.77 12.48 0.58
C LEU A 111 -9.50 13.81 -0.13
N VAL A 112 -8.24 14.22 -0.24
CA VAL A 112 -7.85 15.46 -0.95
C VAL A 112 -8.05 15.31 -2.45
N SER A 113 -7.65 14.18 -3.02
CA SER A 113 -7.77 13.91 -4.46
C SER A 113 -9.22 13.74 -4.92
N TRP A 114 -10.05 13.09 -4.11
CA TRP A 114 -11.47 12.92 -4.40
C TRP A 114 -12.19 14.27 -4.49
N LYS A 115 -11.98 15.15 -3.50
CA LYS A 115 -12.62 16.47 -3.45
C LYS A 115 -12.18 17.41 -4.57
N THR A 116 -11.02 17.20 -5.16
CA THR A 116 -10.52 18.01 -6.28
C THR A 116 -11.01 17.52 -7.64
N LYS A 117 -11.43 16.26 -7.77
CA LYS A 117 -12.11 15.74 -8.97
C LYS A 117 -13.61 16.09 -9.00
N ALA A 118 -14.25 16.22 -7.83
CA ALA A 118 -15.68 16.50 -7.70
C ALA A 118 -16.06 17.99 -7.87
N ARG A 119 -15.15 18.80 -8.41
CA ARG A 119 -15.36 20.20 -8.79
C ARG A 119 -14.95 20.36 -10.26
#